data_AF-A0A382EYY8-F1
#
_entry.id   AF-A0A382EYY8-F1
#
_cell.length_a   1.000
_cell.length_b   1.000
_cell.length_c   1.000
_cell.angle_alpha   90.00
_cell.angle_beta   90.00
_cell.angle_gamma   90.00
#
_symmetry.space_group_name_H-M   'P 1'
#
loop_
_entity.id
_entity.type
_entity.pdbx_description
1 polymer ?
#
loop_
_entity_poly.entity_id
_entity_poly.type
_entity_poly.pdbx_seq_one_letter_code
_entity_poly.pdbx_strand_id
1 'polypeptide(L)'
;MGEPYFKEKNIIVKNNVQVFSSNYSLYGDISRRVMRTLKRFNSDIEIYSIDEAFLDLSNFSDDEVEDVGHEIRSIVLKWTGIPTSIGIGKTKT
;
A
#
# COMPACT_ATOMS: atom_id res chain seq x y z
N MET A 1 -10.15 -3.13 11.79
CA MET A 1 -9.62 -4.52 11.69
C MET A 1 -9.29 -5.01 13.08
N GLY A 2 -9.48 -6.30 13.35
CA GLY A 2 -9.00 -6.92 14.60
C GLY A 2 -10.05 -7.55 15.51
N GLU A 3 -11.34 -7.50 15.17
CA GLU A 3 -12.36 -8.19 15.97
C GLU A 3 -12.18 -9.73 15.85
N PRO A 4 -12.15 -10.47 16.97
CA PRO A 4 -12.05 -11.92 16.93
C PRO A 4 -13.18 -12.58 16.15
N TYR A 5 -12.81 -13.55 15.30
CA TYR A 5 -13.74 -14.29 14.43
C TYR A 5 -15.00 -14.79 15.15
N PHE A 6 -14.85 -15.34 16.36
CA PHE A 6 -15.96 -15.96 17.09
C PHE A 6 -17.06 -14.95 17.49
N LYS A 7 -16.72 -13.67 17.63
CA LYS A 7 -17.69 -12.61 17.94
C LYS A 7 -18.50 -12.19 16.72
N GLU A 8 -17.89 -12.26 15.54
CA GLU A 8 -18.50 -11.86 14.26
C GLU A 8 -19.09 -13.03 13.47
N LYS A 9 -19.05 -14.25 14.02
CA LYS A 9 -19.44 -15.49 13.33
C LYS A 9 -20.81 -15.42 12.65
N ASN A 10 -21.79 -14.82 13.30
CA ASN A 10 -23.15 -14.69 12.76
C ASN A 10 -23.19 -13.82 11.50
N ILE A 11 -22.47 -12.70 11.50
CA ILE A 11 -22.37 -11.78 10.35
C ILE A 11 -21.61 -12.45 9.21
N ILE A 12 -20.52 -13.15 9.52
CA ILE A 12 -19.70 -13.88 8.54
C ILE A 12 -20.53 -14.94 7.82
N VAL A 13 -21.24 -15.80 8.57
CA VAL A 13 -22.09 -16.85 8.00
C VAL A 13 -23.26 -16.24 7.22
N LYS A 14 -23.94 -15.25 7.79
CA LYS A 14 -25.09 -14.58 7.14
C LYS A 14 -24.74 -13.97 5.79
N ASN A 15 -23.53 -13.41 5.65
CA ASN A 15 -23.07 -12.75 4.43
C ASN A 15 -22.17 -13.64 3.55
N ASN A 16 -22.07 -14.94 3.86
CA ASN A 16 -21.22 -15.89 3.13
C ASN A 16 -19.77 -15.40 2.94
N VAL A 17 -19.21 -14.78 3.99
CA VAL A 17 -17.84 -14.26 3.98
C VAL A 17 -16.85 -15.42 3.89
N GLN A 18 -15.92 -15.33 2.95
CA GLN A 18 -14.86 -16.33 2.78
C GLN A 18 -13.70 -16.06 3.74
N VAL A 19 -13.24 -17.10 4.43
CA VAL A 19 -12.21 -17.01 5.46
C VAL A 19 -10.96 -17.73 4.96
N PHE A 20 -9.83 -17.04 4.98
CA PHE A 20 -8.54 -17.57 4.53
C PHE A 20 -7.53 -17.54 5.68
N SER A 21 -6.61 -18.50 5.69
CA SER A 21 -5.47 -18.47 6.59
C SER A 21 -4.47 -17.39 6.17
N SER A 22 -3.81 -16.76 7.15
CA SER A 22 -2.78 -15.76 6.88
C SER A 22 -1.55 -16.39 6.20
N ASN A 23 -1.21 -15.94 4.99
CA ASN A 23 0.00 -16.35 4.27
C ASN A 23 1.08 -15.26 4.36
N TYR A 24 1.77 -15.22 5.49
CA TYR A 24 2.78 -14.19 5.79
C TYR A 24 3.94 -14.14 4.79
N SER A 25 4.40 -15.29 4.30
CA SER A 25 5.49 -15.37 3.32
C SER A 25 5.09 -14.74 1.99
N LEU A 26 3.87 -15.00 1.52
CA LEU A 26 3.34 -14.39 0.30
C LEU A 26 3.21 -12.87 0.46
N TYR A 27 2.58 -12.40 1.55
CA TYR A 27 2.39 -10.97 1.78
C TYR A 27 3.72 -10.23 1.95
N GLY A 28 4.69 -10.83 2.64
CA GLY A 28 6.03 -10.28 2.76
C GLY A 28 6.78 -10.18 1.43
N ASP A 29 6.57 -11.14 0.52
CA ASP A 29 7.16 -11.05 -0.83
C ASP A 29 6.50 -9.96 -1.69
N ILE A 30 5.16 -9.88 -1.67
CA ILE A 30 4.41 -8.83 -2.36
C ILE A 30 4.83 -7.45 -1.86
N SER A 31 4.87 -7.25 -0.54
CA SER A 31 5.34 -6.02 0.09
C SER A 31 6.73 -5.62 -0.41
N ARG A 32 7.68 -6.55 -0.41
CA ARG A 32 9.04 -6.30 -0.91
C ARG A 32 9.05 -5.83 -2.36
N ARG A 33 8.17 -6.37 -3.21
CA ARG A 33 8.05 -5.96 -4.63
C ARG A 33 7.47 -4.54 -4.75
N VAL A 34 6.46 -4.21 -3.96
CA VAL A 34 5.88 -2.85 -3.91
C VAL A 34 6.93 -1.86 -3.44
N MET A 35 7.57 -2.10 -2.29
CA MET A 35 8.58 -1.20 -1.72
C MET A 35 9.79 -1.02 -2.65
N ARG A 36 10.22 -2.09 -3.35
CA ARG A 36 11.28 -1.99 -4.37
C ARG A 36 10.86 -1.16 -5.58
N THR A 37 9.57 -1.18 -5.94
CA THR A 37 9.04 -0.35 -7.03
C THR A 37 9.05 1.12 -6.63
N LEU A 38 8.61 1.44 -5.40
CA LEU A 38 8.63 2.80 -4.85
C LEU A 38 10.05 3.37 -4.75
N LYS A 39 11.04 2.55 -4.35
CA LYS A 39 12.47 2.94 -4.30
C LYS A 39 13.06 3.45 -5.62
N ARG A 40 12.39 3.24 -6.75
CA ARG A 40 12.84 3.73 -8.06
C ARG A 40 12.52 5.21 -8.29
N PHE A 41 11.55 5.76 -7.57
CA PHE A 41 11.16 7.17 -7.65
C PHE A 41 11.95 8.02 -6.67
N ASN A 42 12.25 7.47 -5.48
CA ASN A 42 13.14 8.08 -4.50
C ASN A 42 13.91 6.98 -3.75
N SER A 43 15.23 7.12 -3.64
CA SER A 43 16.07 6.19 -2.88
C SER A 43 15.80 6.23 -1.38
N ASP A 44 15.45 7.42 -0.87
CA ASP A 44 15.23 7.70 0.55
C ASP A 44 13.74 7.56 0.88
N ILE A 45 13.24 6.33 0.74
CA ILE A 45 11.90 5.93 1.18
C ILE A 45 11.91 5.53 2.66
N GLU A 46 10.90 5.98 3.40
CA GLU A 46 10.66 5.54 4.77
C GLU A 46 9.54 4.49 4.78
N ILE A 47 9.89 3.24 5.10
CA ILE A 47 8.92 2.15 5.22
C ILE A 47 8.27 2.23 6.60
N TYR A 48 6.98 2.59 6.66
CA TYR A 48 6.22 2.71 7.90
C TYR A 48 5.64 1.36 8.35
N SER A 49 5.15 0.56 7.39
CA SER A 49 4.57 -0.76 7.64
C SER A 49 4.83 -1.73 6.47
N ILE A 50 4.16 -2.89 6.46
CA ILE A 50 4.22 -3.85 5.34
C ILE A 50 3.57 -3.29 4.05
N ASP A 51 2.64 -2.36 4.17
CA ASP A 51 1.84 -1.82 3.08
C ASP A 51 1.85 -0.28 2.98
N GLU A 52 2.59 0.40 3.86
CA GLU A 52 2.66 1.87 3.92
C GLU A 52 4.10 2.38 3.93
N ALA A 53 4.34 3.47 3.19
CA ALA A 53 5.63 4.15 3.14
C ALA A 53 5.47 5.64 2.82
N PHE A 54 6.43 6.44 3.26
CA PHE A 54 6.56 7.85 2.93
C PHE A 54 7.67 8.05 1.91
N LEU A 55 7.40 8.87 0.89
CA LEU A 55 8.36 9.30 -0.11
C LEU A 55 8.51 10.82 -0.03
N ASP A 56 9.74 11.31 -0.09
CA ASP A 56 9.99 12.72 -0.30
C ASP A 56 9.81 13.06 -1.79
N LEU A 57 8.97 14.05 -2.08
CA LEU A 57 8.71 14.55 -3.43
C LEU A 57 9.19 16.00 -3.61
N SER A 58 10.00 16.52 -2.68
CA SER A 58 10.50 17.91 -2.70
C SER A 58 11.36 18.25 -3.92
N ASN A 59 11.77 17.25 -4.69
CA ASN A 59 12.50 17.38 -5.95
C ASN A 59 11.58 17.63 -7.17
N PHE A 60 10.26 17.56 -7.00
CA PHE A 60 9.25 17.89 -8.01
C PHE A 60 8.57 19.21 -7.64
N SER A 61 8.10 19.95 -8.65
CA SER A 61 7.32 21.17 -8.40
C SER A 61 5.91 20.84 -7.91
N ASP A 62 5.26 21.79 -7.21
CA ASP A 62 3.88 21.64 -6.74
C ASP A 62 2.88 21.34 -7.87
N ASP A 63 3.17 21.74 -9.11
CA ASP A 63 2.33 21.46 -10.29
C ASP A 63 2.55 20.04 -10.85
N GLU A 64 3.66 19.37 -10.52
CA GLU A 64 4.03 18.05 -11.04
C GLU A 64 3.75 16.91 -10.06
N VAL A 65 3.64 17.18 -8.75
CA VAL A 65 3.51 16.13 -7.72
C VAL A 65 2.26 15.25 -7.91
N GLU A 66 1.17 15.80 -8.43
CA GLU A 66 -0.05 15.03 -8.70
C GLU A 66 0.18 14.02 -9.83
N ASP A 67 0.81 14.45 -10.92
CA ASP A 67 1.16 13.58 -12.05
C ASP A 67 2.15 12.48 -11.64
N VAL A 68 3.15 12.82 -10.82
CA VAL A 68 4.09 11.85 -10.23
C VAL A 68 3.35 10.83 -9.37
N GLY A 69 2.37 11.26 -8.57
CA GLY A 69 1.50 10.36 -7.82
C GLY A 69 0.73 9.40 -8.73
N HIS A 70 0.12 9.90 -9.80
CA HIS A 70 -0.57 9.06 -10.77
C HIS A 70 0.37 8.04 -11.44
N GLU A 71 1.58 8.47 -11.80
CA GLU A 71 2.60 7.59 -12.37
C GLU A 71 2.99 6.48 -11.39
N ILE A 72 3.32 6.82 -10.14
CA ILE A 72 3.68 5.86 -9.09
C ILE A 72 2.57 4.81 -8.94
N ARG A 73 1.31 5.25 -8.80
CA ARG A 73 0.15 4.36 -8.65
C ARG A 73 0.01 3.42 -9.86
N SER A 74 0.14 3.95 -11.07
CA SER A 74 0.05 3.18 -12.31
C SER A 74 1.16 2.12 -12.41
N ILE A 75 2.39 2.49 -12.10
CA ILE A 75 3.55 1.60 -12.17
C ILE A 75 3.48 0.50 -11.11
N VAL A 76 3.11 0.84 -9.86
CA VAL A 76 2.92 -0.15 -8.79
C VAL A 76 1.87 -1.17 -9.20
N LEU A 77 0.71 -0.72 -9.69
CA LEU A 77 -0.34 -1.60 -10.17
C LEU A 77 0.15 -2.49 -11.32
N LYS A 78 0.81 -1.92 -12.32
CA LYS A 78 1.29 -2.65 -13.51
C LYS A 78 2.31 -3.73 -13.17
N TRP A 79 3.21 -3.48 -12.22
CA TRP A 79 4.32 -4.39 -11.93
C TRP A 79 4.07 -5.36 -10.79
N THR A 80 3.19 -5.02 -9.86
CA THR A 80 2.91 -5.86 -8.68
C THR A 80 1.51 -6.43 -8.68
N GLY A 81 0.59 -5.88 -9.48
CA GLY A 81 -0.83 -6.22 -9.44
C GLY A 81 -1.56 -5.64 -8.22
N ILE A 82 -0.89 -4.86 -7.37
CA ILE A 82 -1.46 -4.30 -6.15
C ILE A 82 -1.95 -2.87 -6.41
N PRO A 83 -3.27 -2.60 -6.26
CA PRO A 83 -3.76 -1.24 -6.30
C PRO A 83 -3.34 -0.48 -5.04
N THR A 84 -2.92 0.77 -5.20
CA THR A 84 -2.52 1.65 -4.10
C THR A 84 -3.26 2.99 -4.14
N SER A 85 -3.35 3.61 -2.96
CA SER A 85 -3.79 4.99 -2.76
C SER A 85 -2.57 5.85 -2.41
N ILE A 86 -2.58 7.12 -2.79
CA ILE A 86 -1.49 8.08 -2.51
C ILE A 86 -2.10 9.33 -1.90
N GLY A 87 -1.55 9.76 -0.77
CA GLY A 87 -1.80 11.07 -0.16
C GLY A 87 -0.58 11.96 -0.33
N ILE A 88 -0.78 13.23 -0.65
CA ILE A 88 0.28 14.21 -0.84
C ILE A 88 0.01 15.39 0.10
N GLY A 89 1.04 15.78 0.85
CA GLY A 89 0.98 16.88 1.80
C GLY A 89 2.37 17.42 2.11
N LYS A 90 2.44 18.62 2.68
CA LYS A 90 3.71 19.27 3.06
C LYS A 90 4.37 18.61 4.28
N THR A 91 3.60 17.83 5.03
CA THR A 91 4.01 17.10 6.22
C THR A 91 3.46 15.69 6.15
N LYS A 92 4.06 14.77 6.91
CA LYS A 92 3.59 13.38 7.02
C LYS A 92 2.25 13.24 7.74
N THR A 93 1.86 14.28 8.50
CA THR A 93 0.65 14.36 9.33
C THR A 93 -0.19 15.56 8.95
#